data_AF-A0A7X3UP36-F1
#
_entry.id   AF-A0A7X3UP36-F1
#
_cell.length_a   1.000
_cell.length_b   1.000
_cell.length_c   1.000
_cell.angle_alpha   90.00
_cell.angle_beta   90.00
_cell.angle_gamma   90.00
#
_symmetry.space_group_name_H-M   'P 1'
#
loop_
_entity.id
_entity.type
_entity.pdbx_description
1 polymer ?
#
loop_
_entity_poly.entity_id
_entity_poly.type
_entity_poly.pdbx_seq_one_letter_code
_entity_poly.pdbx_strand_id
1 'polypeptide(L)'
;MMGLRSHTDFIGMYLINRALRLCLLVVFVIDLRYSICFAAGPDSTGVQSVVSVFVDSTAVDPAMADPLRPGHDPSTILEITDPSQPPAHWVTPAGDSTQVLEAFDYPQFLNSYPDKIWEGRSGWRYSKTKKSDVYYRILQEANNHYLNAKTKGGAVNFGREAKLTRRGREIKANVRLFQKLRWRWRVHDLPEGADETDSGKNDSAAAVRLIFGTSILSGKSLKYIWSATLPKGTVIPSDRQYVIVLRSGTDDMGKWVWEEVNAYQDYRHLFGGDPRPVDVLGLLTDSNNTETVVAADYDDITFIIPRPTVEKNPENTE
;
A
#
# COMPACT_ATOMS: atom_id res chain seq x y z
N MET A 1 40.17 45.90 -68.24
CA MET A 1 40.21 44.47 -68.63
C MET A 1 39.53 43.69 -67.51
N MET A 2 38.39 43.02 -67.81
CA MET A 2 37.72 41.92 -67.04
C MET A 2 37.40 42.18 -65.55
N GLY A 3 36.38 41.65 -64.89
CA GLY A 3 35.38 40.58 -65.09
C GLY A 3 34.88 40.22 -63.67
N LEU A 4 33.56 40.23 -63.43
CA LEU A 4 32.71 39.06 -63.15
C LEU A 4 32.92 38.28 -61.82
N ARG A 5 31.91 38.45 -60.94
CA ARG A 5 31.05 37.45 -60.23
C ARG A 5 31.59 36.37 -59.26
N SER A 6 30.68 36.11 -58.29
CA SER A 6 30.33 34.87 -57.54
C SER A 6 30.83 34.80 -56.09
N HIS A 7 30.11 34.30 -55.07
CA HIS A 7 28.78 33.67 -54.89
C HIS A 7 28.45 33.80 -53.37
N THR A 8 27.50 34.64 -52.95
CA THR A 8 26.15 34.34 -52.36
C THR A 8 26.06 33.57 -51.04
N ASP A 9 25.78 34.33 -49.97
CA ASP A 9 24.78 34.05 -48.92
C ASP A 9 23.37 33.87 -49.51
N PHE A 10 22.40 33.29 -48.77
CA PHE A 10 21.08 33.91 -48.57
C PHE A 10 20.18 33.14 -47.57
N ILE A 11 19.76 33.86 -46.54
CA ILE A 11 18.65 33.59 -45.64
C ILE A 11 17.41 34.28 -46.21
N GLY A 12 16.25 33.58 -46.20
CA GLY A 12 14.92 34.19 -46.06
C GLY A 12 14.12 34.57 -47.32
N MET A 13 12.93 33.96 -47.48
CA MET A 13 11.67 34.59 -47.94
C MET A 13 10.54 33.52 -47.85
N TYR A 14 9.57 33.62 -46.94
CA TYR A 14 8.24 34.23 -47.12
C TYR A 14 7.46 33.78 -48.38
N LEU A 15 6.32 33.10 -48.17
CA LEU A 15 5.03 33.11 -48.91
C LEU A 15 4.09 32.14 -48.13
N ILE A 16 3.16 32.57 -47.27
CA ILE A 16 1.86 33.24 -47.49
C ILE A 16 0.84 32.43 -48.31
N ASN A 17 -0.29 32.17 -47.64
CA ASN A 17 -1.67 32.02 -48.11
C ASN A 17 -2.27 30.63 -48.41
N ARG A 18 -3.17 30.27 -47.47
CA ARG A 18 -4.63 30.19 -47.64
C ARG A 18 -5.28 28.81 -47.77
N ALA A 19 -6.20 28.66 -46.80
CA ALA A 19 -7.56 28.13 -46.92
C ALA A 19 -7.68 26.60 -46.89
N LEU A 20 -8.18 26.06 -45.78
CA LEU A 20 -9.60 25.88 -45.46
C LEU A 20 -10.26 24.79 -46.30
N ARG A 21 -10.97 23.92 -45.57
CA ARG A 21 -11.99 22.94 -45.99
C ARG A 21 -11.39 21.59 -46.40
N LEU A 22 -11.75 20.46 -45.78
CA LEU A 22 -13.12 19.94 -45.68
C LEU A 22 -13.11 18.67 -44.78
N CYS A 23 -14.22 18.45 -44.04
CA CYS A 23 -14.84 17.16 -43.70
C CYS A 23 -14.11 16.15 -42.78
N LEU A 24 -14.67 15.53 -41.73
CA LEU A 24 -16.01 15.27 -41.15
C LEU A 24 -15.77 15.11 -39.62
N LEU A 25 -16.49 15.71 -38.66
CA LEU A 25 -17.91 15.58 -38.28
C LEU A 25 -18.33 14.16 -37.83
N VAL A 26 -18.32 13.92 -36.50
CA VAL A 26 -19.41 13.18 -35.83
C VAL A 26 -19.74 13.91 -34.53
N VAL A 27 -20.91 14.55 -34.59
CA VAL A 27 -21.68 15.10 -33.47
C VAL A 27 -22.65 14.00 -33.06
N PHE A 28 -22.74 13.68 -31.77
CA PHE A 28 -23.96 13.10 -31.20
C PHE A 28 -24.44 14.01 -30.07
N VAL A 29 -25.65 14.54 -30.26
CA VAL A 29 -26.46 15.26 -29.28
C VAL A 29 -27.66 14.36 -28.97
N ILE A 30 -28.22 14.58 -27.76
CA ILE A 30 -29.59 14.28 -27.32
C ILE A 30 -29.74 12.90 -26.63
N ASP A 31 -29.88 12.89 -25.29
CA ASP A 31 -31.23 12.94 -24.71
C ASP A 31 -31.26 13.56 -23.31
N LEU A 32 -32.16 14.52 -23.15
CA LEU A 32 -32.48 15.23 -21.92
C LEU A 32 -34.00 15.32 -21.95
N ARG A 33 -34.69 14.47 -21.17
CA ARG A 33 -36.12 14.62 -20.92
C ARG A 33 -36.45 14.51 -19.43
N TYR A 34 -37.21 15.52 -19.06
CA TYR A 34 -37.85 15.81 -17.78
C TYR A 34 -39.02 14.86 -17.46
N SER A 35 -39.22 14.69 -16.15
CA SER A 35 -40.48 14.56 -15.37
C SER A 35 -41.58 13.57 -15.78
N ILE A 36 -42.10 12.84 -14.78
CA ILE A 36 -43.47 12.99 -14.25
C ILE A 36 -43.57 12.30 -12.88
N CYS A 37 -44.12 13.03 -11.92
CA CYS A 37 -44.56 12.54 -10.62
C CYS A 37 -45.77 11.60 -10.77
N PHE A 38 -45.87 10.57 -9.92
CA PHE A 38 -47.16 10.09 -9.46
C PHE A 38 -47.11 9.90 -7.94
N ALA A 39 -47.94 10.69 -7.26
CA ALA A 39 -48.38 10.45 -5.90
C ALA A 39 -49.86 10.05 -5.97
N ALA A 40 -50.22 8.94 -5.32
CA ALA A 40 -51.49 8.69 -4.62
C ALA A 40 -51.56 7.21 -4.17
N GLY A 41 -51.79 6.98 -2.87
CA GLY A 41 -51.96 5.66 -2.21
C GLY A 41 -53.37 5.08 -2.39
N PRO A 42 -53.98 4.37 -1.40
CA PRO A 42 -53.56 4.16 0.00
C PRO A 42 -53.65 2.68 0.51
N ASP A 43 -53.36 2.54 1.81
CA ASP A 43 -53.79 1.49 2.75
C ASP A 43 -53.11 0.10 2.71
N SER A 44 -52.18 -0.11 3.66
CA SER A 44 -52.47 -1.03 4.76
C SER A 44 -51.56 -0.76 5.96
N THR A 45 -52.21 -0.56 7.10
CA THR A 45 -51.72 -0.33 8.45
C THR A 45 -50.69 -1.34 8.94
N GLY A 46 -49.61 -0.85 9.56
CA GLY A 46 -48.64 -1.69 10.27
C GLY A 46 -47.64 -0.86 11.07
N VAL A 47 -48.13 -0.14 12.08
CA VAL A 47 -47.30 0.52 13.08
C VAL A 47 -46.59 -0.55 13.90
N GLN A 48 -45.25 -0.61 13.86
CA GLN A 48 -44.46 -1.10 14.98
C GLN A 48 -43.28 -0.18 15.28
N SER A 49 -43.17 0.09 16.57
CA SER A 49 -42.41 1.14 17.20
C SER A 49 -40.90 0.91 17.14
N VAL A 50 -40.18 2.03 17.01
CA VAL A 50 -38.76 2.16 17.27
C VAL A 50 -38.47 1.73 18.71
N VAL A 51 -37.57 0.76 18.89
CA VAL A 51 -36.92 0.50 20.17
C VAL A 51 -35.41 0.65 19.96
N SER A 52 -34.90 1.79 20.40
CA SER A 52 -33.48 2.01 20.64
C SER A 52 -33.04 1.12 21.80
N VAL A 53 -32.16 0.16 21.55
CA VAL A 53 -31.52 -0.60 22.63
C VAL A 53 -30.29 0.17 23.07
N PHE A 54 -30.44 0.88 24.19
CA PHE A 54 -29.31 1.25 25.04
C PHE A 54 -28.87 -0.01 25.78
N VAL A 55 -27.64 -0.46 25.57
CA VAL A 55 -27.01 -1.46 26.45
C VAL A 55 -26.38 -0.69 27.60
N ASP A 56 -27.11 -0.60 28.70
CA ASP A 56 -26.55 -0.17 29.98
C ASP A 56 -25.91 -1.37 30.68
N SER A 57 -24.71 -1.13 31.18
CA SER A 57 -23.84 -2.08 31.86
C SER A 57 -24.28 -2.17 33.31
N THR A 58 -24.87 -3.28 33.73
CA THR A 58 -24.64 -3.98 35.02
C THR A 58 -25.79 -4.96 35.32
N ALA A 59 -25.61 -6.23 34.98
CA ALA A 59 -26.28 -7.35 35.66
C ALA A 59 -25.64 -8.67 35.20
N VAL A 60 -24.79 -9.25 36.06
CA VAL A 60 -24.36 -10.65 35.92
C VAL A 60 -25.27 -11.48 36.84
N ASP A 61 -25.96 -12.45 36.27
CA ASP A 61 -26.80 -13.43 36.95
C ASP A 61 -25.96 -14.36 37.85
N PRO A 62 -26.25 -14.51 39.17
CA PRO A 62 -25.38 -15.20 40.12
C PRO A 62 -25.57 -16.73 40.19
N ALA A 63 -26.19 -17.38 39.21
CA ALA A 63 -26.59 -18.79 39.31
C ALA A 63 -25.79 -19.77 38.43
N MET A 64 -24.46 -19.71 38.43
CA MET A 64 -23.58 -20.82 37.99
C MET A 64 -22.29 -20.86 38.83
N ALA A 65 -22.44 -21.08 40.14
CA ALA A 65 -21.33 -21.43 41.02
C ALA A 65 -21.22 -22.96 41.11
N ASP A 66 -20.23 -23.53 40.41
CA ASP A 66 -19.79 -24.92 40.58
C ASP A 66 -18.54 -24.94 41.50
N PRO A 67 -18.52 -25.70 42.61
CA PRO A 67 -17.42 -25.66 43.56
C PRO A 67 -16.28 -26.61 43.16
N LEU A 68 -15.06 -26.07 43.16
CA LEU A 68 -13.78 -26.76 43.35
C LEU A 68 -13.31 -27.69 42.21
N ARG A 69 -12.58 -27.09 41.25
CA ARG A 69 -11.42 -27.75 40.63
C ARG A 69 -10.13 -27.11 41.13
N PRO A 70 -9.27 -27.82 41.89
CA PRO A 70 -7.93 -27.35 42.21
C PRO A 70 -7.02 -27.60 41.01
N GLY A 71 -6.39 -26.54 40.48
CA GLY A 71 -5.42 -26.68 39.39
C GLY A 71 -5.13 -25.44 38.54
N HIS A 72 -5.52 -24.22 38.95
CA HIS A 72 -5.05 -23.00 38.28
C HIS A 72 -3.82 -22.44 38.98
N ASP A 73 -2.69 -22.52 38.27
CA ASP A 73 -1.46 -21.82 38.60
C ASP A 73 -1.70 -20.30 38.62
N PRO A 74 -1.31 -19.57 39.68
CA PRO A 74 -1.46 -18.12 39.77
C PRO A 74 -0.60 -17.32 38.78
N SER A 75 0.15 -17.98 37.87
CA SER A 75 0.91 -17.34 36.79
C SER A 75 0.13 -17.12 35.49
N THR A 76 -1.17 -17.43 35.42
CA THR A 76 -1.99 -17.01 34.25
C THR A 76 -2.36 -15.53 34.38
N ILE A 77 -1.37 -14.66 34.19
CA ILE A 77 -1.62 -13.32 33.68
C ILE A 77 -2.28 -13.57 32.33
N LEU A 78 -3.54 -13.18 32.17
CA LEU A 78 -4.09 -12.92 30.85
C LEU A 78 -3.31 -11.72 30.31
N GLU A 79 -2.11 -11.98 29.80
CA GLU A 79 -1.44 -11.05 28.92
C GLU A 79 -2.42 -10.85 27.78
N ILE A 80 -2.93 -9.62 27.64
CA ILE A 80 -3.48 -9.20 26.37
C ILE A 80 -2.27 -9.12 25.44
N THR A 81 -1.80 -10.28 24.98
CA THR A 81 -0.76 -10.44 23.99
C THR A 81 -1.28 -9.79 22.72
N ASP A 82 -0.54 -8.81 22.20
CA ASP A 82 -0.73 -8.29 20.86
C ASP A 82 -0.99 -9.48 19.89
N PRO A 83 -2.19 -9.60 19.28
CA PRO A 83 -2.66 -10.83 18.59
C PRO A 83 -1.91 -11.12 17.26
N SER A 84 -0.74 -10.53 17.10
CA SER A 84 -0.13 -10.17 15.85
C SER A 84 1.36 -10.55 15.85
N GLN A 85 1.81 -11.50 16.66
CA GLN A 85 3.14 -12.06 16.43
C GLN A 85 3.20 -12.69 15.02
N PRO A 86 4.34 -12.64 14.31
CA PRO A 86 4.49 -13.37 13.06
C PRO A 86 4.13 -14.84 13.24
N PRO A 87 3.58 -15.51 12.20
CA PRO A 87 3.25 -16.93 12.28
C PRO A 87 4.41 -17.75 12.86
N ALA A 88 4.12 -18.77 13.66
CA ALA A 88 5.16 -19.52 14.37
C ALA A 88 6.22 -20.18 13.44
N HIS A 89 5.89 -20.42 12.17
CA HIS A 89 6.86 -20.91 11.18
C HIS A 89 7.76 -19.81 10.58
N TRP A 90 7.49 -18.53 10.88
CA TRP A 90 8.31 -17.36 10.57
C TRP A 90 9.17 -16.93 11.76
N VAL A 91 9.48 -17.87 12.66
CA VAL A 91 10.54 -17.67 13.67
C VAL A 91 11.80 -17.23 12.92
N THR A 92 12.29 -16.04 13.25
CA THR A 92 13.59 -15.57 12.78
C THR A 92 14.64 -16.49 13.39
N PRO A 93 15.30 -17.36 12.60
CA PRO A 93 16.18 -18.38 13.14
C PRO A 93 17.28 -17.77 14.00
N ALA A 94 17.73 -18.50 15.03
CA ALA A 94 18.82 -18.05 15.88
C ALA A 94 20.06 -17.74 15.03
N GLY A 95 20.36 -16.44 14.88
CA GLY A 95 21.47 -15.95 14.05
C GLY A 95 21.12 -15.03 12.90
N ASP A 96 19.87 -15.04 12.46
CA ASP A 96 19.33 -13.99 11.62
C ASP A 96 19.24 -12.70 12.46
N SER A 97 19.33 -11.55 11.81
CA SER A 97 19.20 -10.24 12.49
C SER A 97 18.03 -9.46 11.90
N THR A 98 17.15 -8.97 12.76
CA THR A 98 16.05 -8.08 12.38
C THR A 98 16.47 -6.62 12.53
N GLN A 99 15.99 -5.78 11.63
CA GLN A 99 16.10 -4.33 11.70
C GLN A 99 14.74 -3.74 11.40
N VAL A 100 14.07 -3.26 12.44
CA VAL A 100 12.79 -2.56 12.30
C VAL A 100 13.05 -1.24 11.58
N LEU A 101 12.42 -1.07 10.42
CA LEU A 101 12.42 0.22 9.73
C LEU A 101 11.35 1.11 10.36
N GLU A 102 10.14 0.56 10.54
CA GLU A 102 8.96 1.30 10.97
C GLU A 102 8.02 0.41 11.80
N ALA A 103 7.66 0.88 12.99
CA ALA A 103 6.66 0.24 13.86
C ALA A 103 5.46 1.18 14.14
N PHE A 104 5.45 2.37 13.53
CA PHE A 104 4.41 3.39 13.68
C PHE A 104 4.05 3.78 15.12
N ASP A 105 4.94 3.49 16.08
CA ASP A 105 4.80 3.86 17.49
C ASP A 105 5.08 5.36 17.68
N TYR A 106 4.07 6.14 17.31
CA TYR A 106 4.09 7.59 17.28
C TYR A 106 2.87 8.15 18.05
N PRO A 107 2.78 7.96 19.37
CA PRO A 107 1.64 8.42 20.18
C PRO A 107 1.40 9.94 20.03
N GLN A 108 2.46 10.72 19.84
CA GLN A 108 2.37 12.17 19.60
C GLN A 108 1.72 12.55 18.26
N PHE A 109 1.57 11.60 17.34
CA PHE A 109 0.92 11.79 16.04
C PHE A 109 -0.45 11.12 15.95
N LEU A 110 -1.06 10.69 17.06
CA LEU A 110 -2.40 10.09 17.07
C LEU A 110 -3.42 10.96 16.30
N ASN A 111 -4.22 10.33 15.44
CA ASN A 111 -5.16 10.98 14.50
C ASN A 111 -4.50 11.97 13.51
N SER A 112 -3.20 11.85 13.28
CA SER A 112 -2.42 12.57 12.25
C SER A 112 -1.37 11.63 11.65
N TYR A 113 -0.43 12.13 10.85
CA TYR A 113 0.67 11.31 10.33
C TYR A 113 2.03 11.94 10.69
N PRO A 114 3.11 11.13 10.79
CA PRO A 114 4.45 11.59 11.13
C PRO A 114 5.10 12.38 9.98
N ASP A 115 4.65 13.61 9.75
CA ASP A 115 4.89 14.46 8.58
C ASP A 115 6.34 14.92 8.32
N LYS A 116 7.25 14.65 9.24
CA LYS A 116 8.70 14.86 9.11
C LYS A 116 9.47 13.59 8.71
N ILE A 117 8.83 12.43 8.89
CA ILE A 117 9.41 11.11 8.61
C ILE A 117 8.82 10.58 7.31
N TRP A 118 7.51 10.74 7.16
CA TRP A 118 6.74 10.31 6.00
C TRP A 118 6.18 11.49 5.22
N GLU A 119 6.22 11.38 3.90
CA GLU A 119 5.74 12.39 2.96
C GLU A 119 4.75 11.79 1.97
N GLY A 120 3.60 12.46 1.80
CA GLY A 120 2.64 12.16 0.74
C GLY A 120 3.03 12.83 -0.57
N ARG A 121 2.96 12.08 -1.66
CA ARG A 121 3.14 12.58 -3.03
C ARG A 121 2.02 12.09 -3.94
N SER A 122 1.54 12.95 -4.82
CA SER A 122 0.44 12.64 -5.73
C SER A 122 0.52 13.40 -7.06
N GLY A 123 -0.34 13.01 -7.99
CA GLY A 123 -0.49 13.60 -9.32
C GLY A 123 0.63 13.22 -10.30
N TRP A 124 0.44 13.60 -11.57
CA TRP A 124 1.37 13.29 -12.67
C TRP A 124 2.80 13.77 -12.43
N ARG A 125 2.97 14.94 -11.79
CA ARG A 125 4.29 15.50 -11.47
C ARG A 125 4.91 14.94 -10.18
N TYR A 126 4.24 13.99 -9.52
CA TYR A 126 4.71 13.37 -8.28
C TYR A 126 5.09 14.42 -7.20
N SER A 127 4.26 15.46 -7.12
CA SER A 127 4.47 16.63 -6.28
C SER A 127 4.06 16.33 -4.84
N LYS A 128 4.64 17.08 -3.90
CA LYS A 128 4.25 16.97 -2.49
C LYS A 128 2.75 17.25 -2.34
N THR A 129 2.04 16.32 -1.73
CA THR A 129 0.61 16.43 -1.44
C THR A 129 0.40 17.46 -0.33
N LYS A 130 -0.68 18.25 -0.40
CA LYS A 130 -1.05 19.16 0.70
C LYS A 130 -1.37 18.32 1.94
N LYS A 131 -0.98 18.79 3.12
CA LYS A 131 -1.18 18.03 4.37
C LYS A 131 -2.64 17.66 4.61
N SER A 132 -3.58 18.54 4.23
CA SER A 132 -5.03 18.30 4.32
C SER A 132 -5.50 17.10 3.49
N ASP A 133 -4.79 16.79 2.42
CA ASP A 133 -5.19 15.78 1.43
C ASP A 133 -4.49 14.43 1.69
N VAL A 134 -3.53 14.39 2.62
CA VAL A 134 -2.94 13.14 3.11
C VAL A 134 -3.92 12.52 4.09
N TYR A 135 -4.42 11.32 3.80
CA TYR A 135 -5.42 10.60 4.59
C TYR A 135 -4.85 9.51 5.50
N TYR A 136 -3.53 9.39 5.59
CA TYR A 136 -2.86 8.47 6.50
C TYR A 136 -2.91 8.97 7.94
N ARG A 137 -3.18 8.10 8.91
CA ARG A 137 -3.37 8.45 10.32
C ARG A 137 -2.75 7.40 11.22
N ILE A 138 -2.03 7.81 12.26
CA ILE A 138 -1.66 6.94 13.37
C ILE A 138 -2.91 6.74 14.21
N LEU A 139 -3.34 5.49 14.35
CA LEU A 139 -4.42 5.08 15.24
C LEU A 139 -3.87 4.16 16.32
N GLN A 140 -4.70 3.88 17.33
CA GLN A 140 -4.36 3.00 18.44
C GLN A 140 -5.41 1.91 18.57
N GLU A 141 -4.96 0.69 18.85
CA GLU A 141 -5.81 -0.44 19.22
C GLU A 141 -5.11 -1.19 20.37
N ALA A 142 -5.79 -1.28 21.52
CA ALA A 142 -5.18 -1.72 22.78
C ALA A 142 -3.86 -0.98 23.08
N ASN A 143 -2.74 -1.70 23.14
CA ASN A 143 -1.42 -1.15 23.43
C ASN A 143 -0.56 -0.93 22.18
N ASN A 144 -1.12 -1.07 20.98
CA ASN A 144 -0.41 -0.92 19.72
C ASN A 144 -0.82 0.35 18.97
N HIS A 145 0.14 1.04 18.36
CA HIS A 145 -0.09 2.09 17.38
C HIS A 145 0.18 1.56 15.98
N TYR A 146 -0.60 2.00 15.00
CA TYR A 146 -0.42 1.57 13.62
C TYR A 146 -0.82 2.68 12.65
N LEU A 147 -0.38 2.56 11.40
CA LEU A 147 -0.77 3.50 10.36
C LEU A 147 -2.04 3.02 9.65
N ASN A 148 -3.13 3.76 9.80
CA ASN A 148 -4.35 3.61 9.04
C ASN A 148 -4.33 4.50 7.79
N ALA A 149 -5.00 4.04 6.73
CA ALA A 149 -5.36 4.82 5.56
C ALA A 149 -6.81 4.53 5.21
N LYS A 150 -7.61 5.58 4.97
CA LYS A 150 -8.96 5.47 4.41
C LYS A 150 -9.21 6.57 3.40
N THR A 151 -9.69 6.20 2.21
CA THR A 151 -9.89 7.13 1.11
C THR A 151 -11.06 6.72 0.23
N LYS A 152 -11.55 7.69 -0.57
CA LYS A 152 -12.48 7.48 -1.68
C LYS A 152 -12.07 8.41 -2.82
N GLY A 153 -11.69 7.87 -3.97
CA GLY A 153 -11.21 8.66 -5.11
C GLY A 153 -9.77 9.20 -4.97
N GLY A 154 -9.03 8.77 -3.96
CA GLY A 154 -7.70 9.31 -3.65
C GLY A 154 -6.58 8.31 -3.82
N ALA A 155 -5.40 8.80 -4.22
CA ALA A 155 -4.14 8.07 -4.24
C ALA A 155 -2.98 8.97 -3.83
N VAL A 156 -2.50 8.77 -2.61
CA VAL A 156 -1.32 9.43 -2.06
C VAL A 156 -0.24 8.38 -1.87
N ASN A 157 0.82 8.48 -2.66
CA ASN A 157 2.01 7.67 -2.43
C ASN A 157 2.69 8.20 -1.17
N PHE A 158 2.58 7.45 -0.09
CA PHE A 158 3.07 7.84 1.22
C PHE A 158 4.40 7.16 1.45
N GLY A 159 5.50 7.91 1.51
CA GLY A 159 6.83 7.31 1.51
C GLY A 159 7.80 7.97 2.47
N ARG A 160 8.83 7.21 2.84
CA ARG A 160 9.96 7.67 3.64
C ARG A 160 11.28 7.10 3.13
N GLU A 161 12.39 7.72 3.52
CA GLU A 161 13.71 7.17 3.23
C GLU A 161 13.89 5.82 3.95
N ALA A 162 14.39 4.83 3.21
CA ALA A 162 14.68 3.50 3.73
C ALA A 162 16.06 3.46 4.41
N LYS A 163 16.21 4.19 5.53
CA LYS A 163 17.42 4.21 6.35
C LYS A 163 17.26 3.33 7.58
N LEU A 164 18.28 2.53 7.88
CA LEU A 164 18.37 1.63 9.03
C LEU A 164 19.59 2.00 9.89
N THR A 165 19.48 1.82 11.20
CA THR A 165 20.61 2.04 12.12
C THR A 165 21.32 0.73 12.43
N ARG A 166 22.56 0.57 11.95
CA ARG A 166 23.37 -0.63 12.21
C ARG A 166 24.69 -0.24 12.85
N ARG A 167 25.00 -0.82 14.03
CA ARG A 167 26.23 -0.53 14.80
C ARG A 167 26.46 0.98 15.01
N GLY A 168 25.39 1.71 15.37
CA GLY A 168 25.44 3.15 15.63
C GLY A 168 25.59 4.05 14.39
N ARG A 169 25.41 3.51 13.18
CA ARG A 169 25.47 4.28 11.93
C ARG A 169 24.21 4.10 11.10
N GLU A 170 23.75 5.19 10.49
CA GLU A 170 22.70 5.12 9.48
C GLU A 170 23.25 4.56 8.17
N ILE A 171 22.53 3.57 7.63
CA ILE A 171 22.79 2.99 6.32
C ILE A 171 21.49 2.92 5.53
N LYS A 172 21.56 3.03 4.19
CA LYS A 172 20.40 2.70 3.36
C LYS A 172 20.14 1.20 3.42
N ALA A 173 18.87 0.81 3.47
CA ALA A 173 18.46 -0.57 3.36
C ALA A 173 18.98 -1.13 2.03
N ASN A 174 19.65 -2.28 2.08
CA ASN A 174 20.23 -2.93 0.92
C ASN A 174 19.77 -4.37 0.91
N VAL A 175 18.86 -4.73 -0.01
CA VAL A 175 18.28 -6.07 -0.02
C VAL A 175 19.32 -7.17 -0.30
N ARG A 176 20.50 -6.85 -0.85
CA ARG A 176 21.59 -7.84 -0.94
C ARG A 176 22.06 -8.32 0.44
N LEU A 177 21.98 -7.45 1.45
CA LEU A 177 22.26 -7.77 2.85
C LEU A 177 20.98 -8.14 3.60
N PHE A 178 19.94 -7.33 3.44
CA PHE A 178 18.63 -7.45 4.05
C PHE A 178 17.67 -8.16 3.10
N GLN A 179 17.92 -9.43 2.84
CA GLN A 179 17.27 -10.17 1.75
C GLN A 179 15.75 -10.21 1.88
N LYS A 180 15.25 -10.29 3.11
CA LYS A 180 13.83 -10.39 3.37
C LYS A 180 13.25 -9.10 3.92
N LEU A 181 12.03 -8.79 3.49
CA LEU A 181 11.17 -7.76 4.05
C LEU A 181 9.96 -8.45 4.68
N ARG A 182 9.64 -8.07 5.92
CA ARG A 182 8.49 -8.57 6.65
C ARG A 182 7.66 -7.39 7.15
N TRP A 183 6.34 -7.49 7.11
CA TRP A 183 5.41 -6.50 7.65
C TRP A 183 4.07 -7.16 7.94
N ARG A 184 3.17 -6.43 8.60
CA ARG A 184 1.76 -6.80 8.68
C ARG A 184 0.88 -5.69 8.13
N TRP A 185 -0.26 -6.09 7.59
CA TRP A 185 -1.32 -5.17 7.17
C TRP A 185 -2.68 -5.75 7.51
N ARG A 186 -3.71 -4.91 7.50
CA ARG A 186 -5.11 -5.32 7.65
C ARG A 186 -5.94 -4.53 6.66
N VAL A 187 -6.69 -5.21 5.80
CA VAL A 187 -7.57 -4.56 4.82
C VAL A 187 -9.01 -4.58 5.35
N HIS A 188 -9.67 -3.42 5.34
CA HIS A 188 -11.05 -3.24 5.80
C HIS A 188 -12.03 -3.08 4.64
N ASP A 189 -11.60 -2.41 3.57
CA ASP A 189 -12.40 -2.15 2.37
C ASP A 189 -11.53 -2.37 1.12
N LEU A 190 -12.04 -3.14 0.14
CA LEU A 190 -11.39 -3.39 -1.16
C LEU A 190 -11.89 -2.39 -2.22
N PRO A 191 -11.06 -2.00 -3.20
CA PRO A 191 -11.54 -1.20 -4.33
C PRO A 191 -12.46 -2.03 -5.23
N GLU A 192 -13.73 -1.63 -5.33
CA GLU A 192 -14.74 -2.40 -6.07
C GLU A 192 -14.47 -2.36 -7.56
N GLY A 193 -14.44 -3.53 -8.20
CA GLY A 193 -14.18 -3.65 -9.63
C GLY A 193 -12.75 -3.32 -10.05
N ALA A 194 -11.81 -3.20 -9.10
CA ALA A 194 -10.40 -3.01 -9.42
C ALA A 194 -9.82 -4.18 -10.20
N ASP A 195 -8.87 -3.85 -11.07
CA ASP A 195 -8.04 -4.77 -11.85
C ASP A 195 -6.72 -4.06 -12.14
N GLU A 196 -5.66 -4.46 -11.46
CA GLU A 196 -4.33 -3.83 -11.60
C GLU A 196 -3.68 -4.09 -12.97
N THR A 197 -4.28 -4.91 -13.84
CA THR A 197 -3.86 -5.06 -15.25
C THR A 197 -4.48 -4.01 -16.17
N ASP A 198 -5.55 -3.33 -15.73
CA ASP A 198 -6.23 -2.25 -16.45
C ASP A 198 -5.88 -0.89 -15.82
N SER A 199 -5.23 -0.02 -16.59
CA SER A 199 -4.86 1.33 -16.13
C SER A 199 -6.04 2.19 -15.66
N GLY A 200 -7.26 1.90 -16.12
CA GLY A 200 -8.49 2.57 -15.69
C GLY A 200 -9.03 2.07 -14.36
N LYS A 201 -8.51 0.94 -13.83
CA LYS A 201 -9.00 0.22 -12.64
C LYS A 201 -7.88 -0.16 -11.67
N ASN A 202 -6.70 0.44 -11.82
CA ASN A 202 -5.47 0.07 -11.13
C ASN A 202 -5.38 0.65 -9.71
N ASP A 203 -6.33 0.25 -8.86
CA ASP A 203 -6.35 0.53 -7.44
C ASP A 203 -6.09 -0.77 -6.66
N SER A 204 -5.33 -0.69 -5.58
CA SER A 204 -5.07 -1.80 -4.65
C SER A 204 -5.48 -1.41 -3.23
N ALA A 205 -5.99 -2.37 -2.47
CA ALA A 205 -6.44 -2.09 -1.12
C ALA A 205 -5.30 -1.69 -0.18
N ALA A 206 -4.17 -2.38 -0.32
CA ALA A 206 -2.94 -2.08 0.36
C ALA A 206 -1.74 -2.39 -0.52
N ALA A 207 -0.68 -1.61 -0.37
CA ALA A 207 0.57 -1.85 -1.06
C ALA A 207 1.79 -1.44 -0.24
N VAL A 208 2.84 -2.27 -0.28
CA VAL A 208 4.19 -1.95 0.20
C VAL A 208 5.14 -1.93 -0.99
N ARG A 209 5.92 -0.85 -1.12
CA ARG A 209 6.78 -0.62 -2.28
C ARG A 209 8.22 -0.36 -1.87
N LEU A 210 9.15 -1.06 -2.51
CA LEU A 210 10.58 -0.78 -2.43
C LEU A 210 11.02 -0.07 -3.71
N ILE A 211 11.61 1.12 -3.56
CA ILE A 211 12.06 1.93 -4.69
C ILE A 211 13.59 2.01 -4.69
N PHE A 212 14.17 1.53 -5.78
CA PHE A 212 15.60 1.46 -6.05
C PHE A 212 15.98 2.63 -6.97
N GLY A 213 16.11 3.81 -6.38
CA GLY A 213 16.35 5.09 -7.05
C GLY A 213 15.72 6.25 -6.28
N THR A 214 16.22 7.46 -6.48
CA THR A 214 15.82 8.64 -5.68
C THR A 214 14.41 9.17 -5.98
N SER A 215 13.69 8.58 -6.94
CA SER A 215 12.33 8.96 -7.29
C SER A 215 11.56 7.76 -7.84
N ILE A 216 10.24 7.72 -7.57
CA ILE A 216 9.31 6.75 -8.17
C ILE A 216 9.26 6.86 -9.70
N LEU A 217 9.52 8.04 -10.25
CA LEU A 217 9.46 8.28 -11.70
C LEU A 217 10.68 7.73 -12.45
N SER A 218 11.82 7.56 -11.76
CA SER A 218 13.08 7.15 -12.41
C SER A 218 13.69 5.87 -11.84
N GLY A 219 13.33 5.49 -10.61
CA GLY A 219 13.80 4.27 -9.96
C GLY A 219 13.08 3.01 -10.45
N LYS A 220 13.75 1.86 -10.31
CA LYS A 220 13.08 0.56 -10.40
C LYS A 220 12.32 0.30 -9.10
N SER A 221 11.20 -0.43 -9.15
CA SER A 221 10.45 -0.73 -7.93
C SER A 221 9.77 -2.08 -7.92
N LEU A 222 9.64 -2.65 -6.73
CA LEU A 222 8.79 -3.81 -6.43
C LEU A 222 7.61 -3.29 -5.60
N LYS A 223 6.37 -3.51 -6.06
CA LYS A 223 5.12 -3.13 -5.36
C LYS A 223 4.38 -4.41 -4.98
N TYR A 224 4.35 -4.76 -3.70
CA TYR A 224 3.61 -5.90 -3.19
C TYR A 224 2.21 -5.46 -2.78
N ILE A 225 1.17 -6.15 -3.25
CA ILE A 225 -0.22 -5.69 -3.09
C ILE A 225 -1.16 -6.73 -2.51
N TRP A 226 -2.23 -6.22 -1.90
CA TRP A 226 -3.48 -6.94 -1.72
C TRP A 226 -4.49 -6.48 -2.78
N SER A 227 -4.77 -7.36 -3.75
CA SER A 227 -5.69 -7.07 -4.86
C SER A 227 -7.14 -7.40 -4.48
N ALA A 228 -8.09 -6.70 -5.09
CA ALA A 228 -9.50 -7.06 -4.96
C ALA A 228 -9.87 -8.32 -5.77
N THR A 229 -9.23 -8.53 -6.92
CA THR A 229 -9.69 -9.48 -7.94
C THR A 229 -8.59 -10.40 -8.48
N LEU A 230 -7.34 -9.97 -8.50
CA LEU A 230 -6.26 -10.73 -9.14
C LEU A 230 -5.77 -11.86 -8.24
N PRO A 231 -5.48 -13.07 -8.77
CA PRO A 231 -5.00 -14.19 -7.95
C PRO A 231 -3.67 -13.91 -7.26
N LYS A 232 -3.48 -14.47 -6.06
CA LYS A 232 -2.18 -14.50 -5.38
C LYS A 232 -1.10 -15.10 -6.28
N GLY A 233 0.08 -14.51 -6.29
CA GLY A 233 1.22 -14.90 -7.13
C GLY A 233 1.22 -14.26 -8.52
N THR A 234 0.18 -13.52 -8.89
CA THR A 234 0.17 -12.75 -10.13
C THR A 234 1.27 -11.69 -10.10
N VAL A 235 2.03 -11.59 -11.19
CA VAL A 235 3.08 -10.59 -11.38
C VAL A 235 2.72 -9.74 -12.60
N ILE A 236 2.63 -8.43 -12.39
CA ILE A 236 2.22 -7.47 -13.42
C ILE A 236 3.42 -6.57 -13.75
N PRO A 237 4.02 -6.72 -14.95
CA PRO A 237 5.08 -5.83 -15.39
C PRO A 237 4.54 -4.44 -15.75
N SER A 238 5.31 -3.41 -15.40
CA SER A 238 5.15 -2.04 -15.86
C SER A 238 6.55 -1.45 -16.06
N ASP A 239 6.72 -0.42 -16.90
CA ASP A 239 8.01 0.10 -17.40
C ASP A 239 9.20 -0.06 -16.43
N ARG A 240 9.10 0.47 -15.21
CA ARG A 240 10.13 0.37 -14.15
C ARG A 240 9.61 -0.25 -12.85
N GLN A 241 8.50 -0.98 -12.90
CA GLN A 241 7.87 -1.55 -11.73
C GLN A 241 7.40 -2.97 -12.01
N TYR A 242 7.57 -3.85 -11.04
CA TYR A 242 6.76 -5.07 -10.97
C TYR A 242 5.79 -4.97 -9.80
N VAL A 243 4.52 -5.21 -10.09
CA VAL A 243 3.48 -5.39 -9.08
C VAL A 243 3.32 -6.88 -8.81
N ILE A 244 3.30 -7.28 -7.54
CA ILE A 244 3.27 -8.67 -7.11
C ILE A 244 2.09 -8.84 -6.15
N VAL A 245 1.13 -9.70 -6.51
CA VAL A 245 -0.05 -9.95 -5.69
C VAL A 245 0.29 -10.94 -4.58
N LEU A 246 0.31 -10.49 -3.34
CA LEU A 246 0.55 -11.35 -2.17
C LEU A 246 -0.76 -11.90 -1.58
N ARG A 247 -1.84 -11.13 -1.70
CA ARG A 247 -3.20 -11.50 -1.26
C ARG A 247 -4.24 -11.00 -2.24
N SER A 248 -5.40 -11.66 -2.19
CA SER A 248 -6.53 -11.38 -3.06
C SER A 248 -7.83 -11.55 -2.31
N GLY A 249 -8.82 -10.73 -2.64
CA GLY A 249 -10.19 -10.91 -2.18
C GLY A 249 -10.38 -10.75 -0.68
N THR A 250 -11.46 -11.34 -0.17
CA THR A 250 -12.08 -10.98 1.10
C THR A 250 -11.73 -11.87 2.29
N ASP A 251 -11.07 -13.01 2.07
CA ASP A 251 -10.94 -14.10 3.07
C ASP A 251 -10.32 -13.67 4.40
N ASP A 252 -9.36 -12.74 4.33
CA ASP A 252 -8.59 -12.25 5.47
C ASP A 252 -8.93 -10.79 5.84
N MET A 253 -9.99 -10.20 5.28
CA MET A 253 -10.40 -8.84 5.62
C MET A 253 -10.71 -8.69 7.12
N GLY A 254 -10.41 -7.52 7.66
CA GLY A 254 -10.59 -7.18 9.07
C GLY A 254 -9.59 -7.86 10.01
N LYS A 255 -8.63 -8.64 9.50
CA LYS A 255 -7.59 -9.31 10.30
C LYS A 255 -6.21 -8.75 9.98
N TRP A 256 -5.38 -8.64 11.01
CA TRP A 256 -3.94 -8.45 10.81
C TRP A 256 -3.35 -9.70 10.20
N VAL A 257 -2.70 -9.55 9.06
CA VAL A 257 -1.98 -10.63 8.39
C VAL A 257 -0.56 -10.21 8.10
N TRP A 258 0.35 -11.15 8.33
CA TRP A 258 1.76 -10.98 8.07
C TRP A 258 2.11 -11.34 6.63
N GLU A 259 3.09 -10.61 6.09
CA GLU A 259 3.78 -10.89 4.84
C GLU A 259 5.28 -10.98 5.08
N GLU A 260 5.94 -11.91 4.38
CA GLU A 260 7.39 -12.01 4.30
C GLU A 260 7.76 -12.34 2.85
N VAL A 261 8.63 -11.52 2.26
CA VAL A 261 9.11 -11.70 0.89
C VAL A 261 10.62 -11.66 0.84
N ASN A 262 11.22 -12.40 -0.09
CA ASN A 262 12.64 -12.26 -0.40
C ASN A 262 12.82 -11.22 -1.51
N ALA A 263 12.81 -9.94 -1.12
CA ALA A 263 12.90 -8.82 -2.05
C ALA A 263 14.19 -8.83 -2.90
N TYR A 264 15.27 -9.45 -2.43
CA TYR A 264 16.47 -9.63 -3.24
C TYR A 264 16.25 -10.62 -4.38
N GLN A 265 15.67 -11.78 -4.07
CA GLN A 265 15.35 -12.79 -5.07
C GLN A 265 14.31 -12.28 -6.07
N ASP A 266 13.26 -11.60 -5.60
CA ASP A 266 12.25 -10.99 -6.47
C ASP A 266 12.86 -9.98 -7.43
N TYR A 267 13.74 -9.09 -6.94
CA TYR A 267 14.44 -8.14 -7.80
C TYR A 267 15.29 -8.86 -8.86
N ARG A 268 16.08 -9.85 -8.43
CA ARG A 268 16.98 -10.61 -9.31
C ARG A 268 16.21 -11.34 -10.40
N HIS A 269 15.09 -11.96 -10.04
CA HIS A 269 14.25 -12.72 -10.96
C HIS A 269 13.56 -11.81 -11.99
N LEU A 270 13.03 -10.68 -11.55
CA LEU A 270 12.17 -9.84 -12.38
C LEU A 270 12.93 -8.77 -13.18
N PHE A 271 13.95 -8.15 -12.58
CA PHE A 271 14.75 -7.11 -13.25
C PHE A 271 16.10 -7.59 -13.78
N GLY A 272 16.60 -8.74 -13.29
CA GLY A 272 17.97 -9.17 -13.52
C GLY A 272 19.01 -8.31 -12.78
N GLY A 273 20.19 -8.89 -12.57
CA GLY A 273 21.33 -8.20 -11.95
C GLY A 273 21.11 -7.81 -10.47
N ASP A 274 22.15 -7.30 -9.82
CA ASP A 274 22.05 -6.92 -8.42
C ASP A 274 21.37 -5.55 -8.23
N PRO A 275 20.45 -5.40 -7.26
CA PRO A 275 19.88 -4.12 -6.94
C PRO A 275 20.91 -3.21 -6.25
N ARG A 276 20.77 -1.91 -6.51
CA ARG A 276 21.30 -0.86 -5.63
C ARG A 276 20.57 -0.87 -4.28
N PRO A 277 21.02 -0.12 -3.26
CA PRO A 277 20.24 0.06 -2.04
C PRO A 277 18.83 0.61 -2.32
N VAL A 278 17.87 0.24 -1.48
CA VAL A 278 16.54 0.83 -1.44
C VAL A 278 16.69 2.28 -0.97
N ASP A 279 16.16 3.20 -1.77
CA ASP A 279 16.20 4.63 -1.46
C ASP A 279 14.92 5.03 -0.69
N VAL A 280 13.75 4.51 -1.08
CA VAL A 280 12.46 4.84 -0.47
C VAL A 280 11.64 3.57 -0.20
N LEU A 281 11.02 3.52 0.98
CA LEU A 281 9.90 2.64 1.28
C LEU A 281 8.61 3.44 1.07
N GLY A 282 7.70 2.93 0.25
CA GLY A 282 6.41 3.54 -0.02
C GLY A 282 5.25 2.64 0.43
N LEU A 283 4.17 3.29 0.85
CA LEU A 283 2.87 2.70 1.12
C LEU A 283 1.84 3.33 0.19
N LEU A 284 0.84 2.54 -0.21
CA LEU A 284 -0.24 3.04 -1.04
C LEU A 284 -1.53 2.26 -0.77
N THR A 285 -2.56 3.01 -0.40
CA THR A 285 -3.95 2.60 -0.39
C THR A 285 -4.66 3.54 -1.33
N ASP A 286 -5.00 3.07 -2.53
CA ASP A 286 -5.51 3.89 -3.63
C ASP A 286 -6.93 3.50 -4.05
N SER A 287 -7.66 4.48 -4.55
CA SER A 287 -9.07 4.39 -4.96
C SER A 287 -9.41 5.40 -6.06
N ASN A 288 -8.40 5.96 -6.74
CA ASN A 288 -8.60 7.07 -7.66
C ASN A 288 -9.11 6.63 -9.04
N ASN A 289 -9.05 5.34 -9.33
CA ASN A 289 -9.50 4.76 -10.58
C ASN A 289 -10.93 4.19 -10.47
N THR A 290 -11.23 3.56 -9.35
CA THR A 290 -12.52 2.94 -9.01
C THR A 290 -13.48 3.91 -8.33
N GLU A 291 -12.96 4.98 -7.71
CA GLU A 291 -13.72 5.96 -6.93
C GLU A 291 -14.54 5.37 -5.77
N THR A 292 -14.18 4.16 -5.31
CA THR A 292 -14.84 3.48 -4.19
C THR A 292 -14.11 3.72 -2.88
N VAL A 293 -14.72 3.31 -1.77
CA VAL A 293 -14.06 3.39 -0.46
C VAL A 293 -13.01 2.29 -0.36
N VAL A 294 -11.82 2.65 0.10
CA VAL A 294 -10.72 1.71 0.37
C VAL A 294 -10.10 2.08 1.70
N ALA A 295 -9.81 1.08 2.52
CA ALA A 295 -9.20 1.27 3.82
C ALA A 295 -8.27 0.11 4.19
N ALA A 296 -7.10 0.46 4.71
CA ALA A 296 -6.11 -0.50 5.18
C ALA A 296 -5.25 0.05 6.30
N ASP A 297 -4.71 -0.85 7.10
CA ASP A 297 -3.74 -0.58 8.15
C ASP A 297 -2.38 -1.21 7.82
N TYR A 298 -1.30 -0.62 8.32
CA TYR A 298 0.08 -1.07 8.12
C TYR A 298 0.86 -1.03 9.42
N ASP A 299 1.72 -2.01 9.62
CA ASP A 299 2.57 -2.09 10.79
C ASP A 299 3.83 -2.97 10.63
N ASP A 300 4.75 -2.85 11.58
CA ASP A 300 5.94 -3.70 11.79
C ASP A 300 6.83 -3.96 10.56
N ILE A 301 7.10 -2.91 9.78
CA ILE A 301 7.92 -3.02 8.58
C ILE A 301 9.38 -3.25 8.98
N THR A 302 9.85 -4.48 8.73
CA THR A 302 11.09 -5.03 9.25
C THR A 302 11.92 -5.64 8.14
N PHE A 303 13.19 -5.26 8.08
CA PHE A 303 14.18 -5.92 7.23
C PHE A 303 14.89 -7.03 7.99
N ILE A 304 15.12 -8.17 7.34
CA ILE A 304 15.77 -9.34 7.95
C ILE A 304 17.05 -9.67 7.18
N ILE A 305 18.15 -9.77 7.92
CA ILE A 305 19.43 -10.30 7.44
C ILE A 305 19.44 -11.81 7.74
N PRO A 306 19.39 -12.68 6.72
CA PRO A 306 19.60 -14.10 6.95
C PRO A 306 21.05 -14.37 7.34
N ARG A 307 21.27 -15.28 8.29
CA ARG A 307 22.61 -15.82 8.57
C ARG A 307 23.14 -16.47 7.29
N PRO A 308 24.42 -16.29 6.94
CA PRO A 308 25.04 -17.07 5.88
C PRO A 308 24.88 -18.57 6.20
N THR A 309 24.24 -19.33 5.32
CA THR A 309 24.27 -20.79 5.40
C THR A 309 25.72 -21.21 5.17
N VAL A 310 26.36 -21.74 6.22
CA VAL A 310 27.61 -22.47 6.04
C VAL A 310 27.24 -23.73 5.26
N GLU A 311 27.51 -23.74 3.95
CA GLU A 311 27.50 -24.99 3.20
C GLU A 311 28.50 -25.92 3.89
N LYS A 312 28.01 -27.01 4.49
CA LYS A 312 28.90 -28.08 4.95
C LYS A 312 29.60 -28.60 3.71
N ASN A 313 30.90 -28.31 3.60
CA ASN A 313 31.73 -28.90 2.57
C ASN A 313 31.67 -30.42 2.74
N PRO A 314 31.17 -31.20 1.77
CA PRO A 314 31.03 -32.66 1.92
C PRO A 314 32.37 -33.38 2.09
N GLU A 315 33.50 -32.69 1.92
CA GLU A 315 34.85 -33.25 2.07
C GLU A 315 35.38 -33.27 3.52
N ASN A 316 34.69 -32.69 4.51
CA ASN A 316 35.12 -32.78 5.92
C ASN A 316 34.25 -33.76 6.71
N THR A 317 34.17 -35.00 6.23
CA THR A 317 33.77 -36.15 7.06
C THR A 317 35.02 -37.01 7.24
N GLU A 318 35.79 -36.72 8.28
CA GLU A 318 36.74 -37.68 8.87
C GLU A 318 36.03 -38.55 9.90
#